data_AF-A0A7S1P8E8-F1
#
_entry.id   AF-A0A7S1P8E8-F1
#
_cell.length_a   1.000
_cell.length_b   1.000
_cell.length_c   1.000
_cell.angle_alpha   90.00
_cell.angle_beta   90.00
_cell.angle_gamma   90.00
#
_symmetry.space_group_name_H-M   'P 1'
#
loop_
_entity.id
_entity.type
_entity.pdbx_description
1 polymer ?
#
loop_
_entity_poly.entity_id
_entity_poly.type
_entity_poly.pdbx_seq_one_letter_code
_entity_poly.pdbx_strand_id
1 'polypeptide(L)'
;MLGTRLYTVQAIEKLLLVARRTHLGLWASDSVELRSLKWIEVSLRLDYAQTYAGLSKEALEYLSLVRDLKYTDRSLQHHTILSYQLAHFLAKHSFPCKREMVGPYALKVCDRDERVAFEPIEKVHVFPDSKGKLRHFTETKLRHLEAMGWKVYTVAFHEWGRLRDYQDKADFVRRLLRENGLLGFPVEPRHGGTTV
;
A
#
# COMPACT_ATOMS: atom_id res chain seq x y z
N MET A 1 10.09 15.96 10.65
CA MET A 1 8.91 15.91 11.54
C MET A 1 8.15 17.21 11.37
N LEU A 2 7.06 17.20 10.60
CA LEU A 2 6.10 18.31 10.61
C LEU A 2 5.39 18.24 11.96
N GLY A 3 5.81 19.12 12.88
CA GLY A 3 5.33 19.15 14.25
C GLY A 3 3.81 19.33 14.30
N THR A 4 3.19 18.76 15.32
CA THR A 4 1.76 18.76 15.66
C THR A 4 1.03 20.10 15.53
N ARG A 5 1.74 21.23 15.40
CA ARG A 5 1.19 22.57 15.21
C ARG A 5 0.71 22.89 13.79
N LEU A 6 1.03 22.07 12.77
CA LEU A 6 0.68 22.34 11.37
C LEU A 6 -0.62 21.66 10.89
N TYR A 7 -1.29 20.88 11.73
CA TYR A 7 -2.52 20.15 11.38
C TYR A 7 -3.80 20.86 11.83
N THR A 8 -3.76 22.18 12.04
CA THR A 8 -4.98 22.95 12.25
C THR A 8 -5.75 23.06 10.93
N VAL A 9 -7.09 23.11 11.01
CA VAL A 9 -7.96 23.30 9.84
C VAL A 9 -7.47 24.46 8.97
N GLN A 10 -7.22 25.62 9.58
CA GLN A 10 -6.77 26.83 8.89
C GLN A 10 -5.42 26.66 8.17
N ALA A 11 -4.47 25.95 8.76
CA ALA A 11 -3.18 25.71 8.12
C ALA A 11 -3.32 24.76 6.92
N ILE A 12 -4.10 23.70 7.08
CA ILE A 12 -4.38 22.74 6.00
C ILE A 12 -5.11 23.42 4.86
N GLU A 13 -6.13 24.24 5.12
CA GLU A 13 -6.86 24.95 4.07
C GLU A 13 -5.96 25.88 3.26
N LYS A 14 -5.06 26.62 3.93
CA LYS A 14 -4.08 27.47 3.23
C LYS A 14 -3.17 26.64 2.33
N LEU A 15 -2.69 25.49 2.80
CA LEU A 15 -1.85 24.60 2.00
C LEU A 15 -2.60 24.02 0.80
N LEU A 16 -3.85 23.57 0.98
CA LEU A 16 -4.69 23.07 -0.10
C LEU A 16 -5.01 24.17 -1.11
N LEU A 17 -5.26 25.40 -0.66
CA LEU A 17 -5.48 26.55 -1.54
C LEU A 17 -4.25 26.84 -2.42
N VAL A 18 -3.03 26.73 -1.86
CA VAL A 18 -1.80 26.87 -2.64
C VAL A 18 -1.66 25.72 -3.64
N ALA A 19 -1.93 24.47 -3.23
CA ALA A 19 -1.86 23.31 -4.12
C ALA A 19 -2.85 23.41 -5.30
N ARG A 20 -4.05 23.98 -5.06
CA ARG A 20 -5.10 24.19 -6.07
C ARG A 20 -4.73 25.16 -7.19
N ARG A 21 -3.66 25.96 -7.03
CA ARG A 21 -3.22 26.90 -8.07
C ARG A 21 -2.73 26.19 -9.34
N THR A 22 -2.32 24.93 -9.21
CA THR A 22 -1.96 24.09 -10.34
C THR A 22 -3.12 23.13 -10.63
N HIS A 23 -3.55 23.07 -11.89
CA HIS A 23 -4.64 22.17 -12.28
C HIS A 23 -4.19 20.71 -12.11
N LEU A 24 -4.86 19.95 -11.24
CA LEU A 24 -4.49 18.56 -10.90
C LEU A 24 -4.38 17.65 -12.13
N GLY A 25 -5.20 17.88 -13.15
CA GLY A 25 -5.17 17.11 -14.41
C GLY A 25 -3.91 17.32 -15.25
N LEU A 26 -3.08 18.32 -14.93
CA LEU A 26 -1.79 18.54 -15.61
C LEU A 26 -0.65 17.75 -14.97
N TRP A 27 -0.88 17.11 -13.82
CA TRP A 27 0.14 16.36 -13.12
C TRP A 27 0.31 14.99 -13.76
N ALA A 28 1.56 14.59 -14.02
CA ALA A 28 1.86 13.24 -14.43
C ALA A 28 1.41 12.25 -13.34
N SER A 29 0.92 11.07 -13.76
CA SER A 29 0.40 10.06 -12.82
C SER A 29 1.47 9.50 -11.88
N ASP A 30 2.74 9.78 -12.10
CA ASP A 30 3.88 9.36 -11.27
C ASP A 30 4.61 10.55 -10.63
N SER A 31 4.01 11.74 -10.61
CA SER A 31 4.65 12.95 -10.08
C SER A 31 4.82 12.91 -8.56
N VAL A 32 5.87 13.58 -8.08
CA VAL A 32 6.19 13.67 -6.65
C VAL A 32 5.14 14.50 -5.91
N GLU A 33 4.58 15.50 -6.59
CA GLU A 33 3.53 16.36 -6.09
C GLU A 33 2.24 15.55 -5.89
N LEU A 34 1.84 14.73 -6.86
CA LEU A 34 0.66 13.88 -6.74
C LEU A 34 0.84 12.87 -5.62
N ARG A 35 2.01 12.24 -5.53
CA ARG A 35 2.36 11.35 -4.42
C ARG A 35 2.21 12.05 -3.07
N SER A 36 2.69 13.28 -2.95
CA SER A 36 2.62 14.06 -1.71
C SER A 36 1.19 14.42 -1.35
N LEU A 37 0.37 14.82 -2.32
CA LEU A 37 -1.06 15.07 -2.09
C LEU A 37 -1.82 13.81 -1.69
N LYS A 38 -1.53 12.65 -2.30
CA LYS A 38 -2.09 11.35 -1.89
C LYS A 38 -1.74 11.01 -0.44
N TRP A 39 -0.52 11.32 -0.01
CA TRP A 39 -0.10 11.18 1.38
C TRP A 39 -0.86 12.11 2.33
N ILE A 40 -1.00 13.38 1.95
CA ILE A 40 -1.76 14.35 2.75
C ILE A 40 -3.22 13.92 2.86
N GLU A 41 -3.85 13.50 1.76
CA GLU A 41 -5.24 13.03 1.74
C GLU A 41 -5.43 11.85 2.71
N VAL A 42 -4.63 10.79 2.56
CA VAL A 42 -4.81 9.58 3.37
C VAL A 42 -4.52 9.85 4.84
N SER A 43 -3.49 10.64 5.18
CA SER A 43 -3.19 10.99 6.57
C SER A 43 -4.25 11.90 7.18
N LEU A 44 -4.77 12.90 6.44
CA LEU A 44 -5.84 13.72 7.00
C LEU A 44 -7.07 12.87 7.31
N ARG A 45 -7.45 11.97 6.39
CA ARG A 45 -8.63 11.12 6.56
C ARG A 45 -8.47 10.07 7.66
N LEU A 46 -7.29 9.46 7.80
CA LEU A 46 -7.08 8.32 8.70
C LEU A 46 -6.40 8.70 10.04
N ASP A 47 -5.51 9.69 10.05
CA ASP A 47 -4.74 10.09 11.24
C ASP A 47 -5.31 11.33 11.93
N TYR A 48 -5.85 12.25 11.13
CA TYR A 48 -6.32 13.55 11.60
C TYR A 48 -7.80 13.76 11.31
N ALA A 49 -8.62 12.73 11.60
CA ALA A 49 -10.05 12.72 11.28
C ALA A 49 -10.81 13.94 11.83
N GLN A 50 -10.43 14.46 13.00
CA GLN A 50 -11.01 15.69 13.56
C GLN A 50 -10.69 16.92 12.69
N THR A 51 -9.44 17.06 12.23
CA THR A 51 -9.07 18.13 11.29
C THR A 51 -9.81 17.96 9.97
N TYR A 52 -9.87 16.73 9.44
CA TYR A 52 -10.57 16.44 8.18
C TYR A 52 -12.07 16.81 8.25
N ALA A 53 -12.74 16.47 9.35
CA ALA A 53 -14.16 16.81 9.56
C ALA A 53 -14.41 18.32 9.68
N GLY A 54 -13.39 19.10 10.05
CA GLY A 54 -13.49 20.56 10.17
C GLY A 54 -13.15 21.33 8.89
N LEU A 55 -12.75 20.67 7.80
CA LEU A 55 -12.41 21.33 6.54
C LEU A 55 -13.65 21.89 5.83
N SER A 56 -13.48 23.00 5.10
CA SER A 56 -14.48 23.52 4.16
C SER A 56 -14.89 22.48 3.10
N LYS A 57 -16.09 22.67 2.56
CA LYS A 57 -16.64 21.81 1.50
C LYS A 57 -15.72 21.76 0.29
N GLU A 58 -15.15 22.89 -0.11
CA GLU A 58 -14.26 23.02 -1.25
C GLU A 58 -12.94 22.25 -1.03
N ALA A 59 -12.42 22.25 0.20
CA ALA A 59 -11.24 21.47 0.56
C ALA A 59 -11.54 19.96 0.53
N LEU A 60 -12.71 19.54 1.02
CA LEU A 60 -13.15 18.14 0.97
C LEU A 60 -13.37 17.65 -0.46
N GLU A 61 -13.99 18.47 -1.31
CA GLU A 61 -14.14 18.20 -2.74
C GLU A 61 -12.78 18.03 -3.42
N TYR A 62 -11.83 18.93 -3.14
CA TYR A 62 -10.48 18.84 -3.66
C TYR A 62 -9.76 17.55 -3.20
N LEU A 63 -9.87 17.19 -1.92
CA LEU A 63 -9.29 15.95 -1.41
C LEU A 63 -9.95 14.70 -2.01
N SER A 64 -11.27 14.74 -2.29
CA SER A 64 -11.94 13.66 -3.02
C SER A 64 -11.38 13.51 -4.43
N LEU A 65 -11.19 14.62 -5.16
CA LEU A 65 -10.55 14.57 -6.49
C LEU A 65 -9.14 13.98 -6.39
N VAL A 66 -8.33 14.44 -5.42
CA VAL A 66 -7.00 13.87 -5.17
C VAL A 66 -7.07 12.38 -4.92
N ARG A 67 -8.03 11.89 -4.13
CA ARG A 67 -8.23 10.47 -3.83
C ARG A 67 -8.57 9.65 -5.07
N ASP A 68 -9.35 10.20 -6.00
CA ASP A 68 -9.84 9.47 -7.17
C ASP A 68 -8.84 9.50 -8.34
N LEU A 69 -7.89 10.45 -8.35
CA LEU A 69 -6.85 10.50 -9.38
C LEU A 69 -5.94 9.26 -9.38
N LYS A 70 -5.63 8.72 -10.55
CA LYS A 70 -4.69 7.60 -10.65
C LYS A 70 -3.26 8.06 -10.36
N TYR A 71 -2.66 7.47 -9.33
CA TYR A 71 -1.22 7.58 -9.04
C TYR A 71 -0.54 6.24 -9.30
N THR A 72 0.64 6.24 -9.92
CA THR A 72 1.47 5.04 -10.16
C THR A 72 2.87 5.28 -9.64
N ASP A 73 3.25 4.58 -8.59
CA ASP A 73 4.63 4.62 -8.11
C ASP A 73 5.54 3.81 -9.05
N ARG A 74 6.64 4.40 -9.51
CA ARG A 74 7.60 3.73 -10.41
C ARG A 74 8.15 2.44 -9.79
N SER A 75 8.28 2.39 -8.47
CA SER A 75 8.77 1.21 -7.76
C SER A 75 7.80 0.02 -7.81
N LEU A 76 6.53 0.23 -8.19
CA LEU A 76 5.53 -0.83 -8.31
C LEU A 76 5.94 -1.89 -9.35
N GLN A 77 6.61 -1.47 -10.43
CA GLN A 77 7.04 -2.36 -11.50
C GLN A 77 8.31 -3.16 -11.15
N HIS A 78 9.08 -2.68 -10.17
CA HIS A 78 10.36 -3.28 -9.81
C HIS A 78 10.21 -4.19 -8.59
N HIS A 79 10.47 -5.48 -8.78
CA HIS A 79 10.58 -6.40 -7.65
C HIS A 79 11.91 -6.22 -6.92
N THR A 80 11.85 -6.25 -5.59
CA THR A 80 12.99 -6.66 -4.76
C THR A 80 13.14 -8.18 -4.82
N ILE A 81 14.31 -8.70 -4.45
CA ILE A 81 14.55 -10.15 -4.37
C ILE A 81 13.48 -10.85 -3.52
N LEU A 82 13.16 -10.28 -2.35
CA LEU A 82 12.14 -10.85 -1.46
C LEU A 82 10.75 -10.82 -2.09
N SER A 83 10.32 -9.69 -2.65
CA SER A 83 9.00 -9.59 -3.29
C SER A 83 8.85 -10.53 -4.49
N TYR A 84 9.93 -10.75 -5.25
CA TYR A 84 9.95 -11.68 -6.37
C TYR A 84 9.81 -13.12 -5.89
N GLN A 85 10.63 -13.53 -4.93
CA GLN A 85 10.57 -14.88 -4.38
C GLN A 85 9.23 -15.17 -3.72
N LEU A 86 8.71 -14.22 -2.95
CA LEU A 86 7.41 -14.35 -2.30
C LEU A 86 6.27 -14.53 -3.32
N ALA A 87 6.23 -13.69 -4.36
CA ALA A 87 5.26 -13.82 -5.45
C ALA A 87 5.36 -15.18 -6.15
N HIS A 88 6.58 -15.68 -6.38
CA HIS A 88 6.81 -17.00 -6.99
C HIS A 88 6.21 -18.15 -6.16
N PHE A 89 6.45 -18.17 -4.85
CA PHE A 89 5.89 -19.22 -3.99
C PHE A 89 4.38 -19.09 -3.79
N LEU A 90 3.86 -17.87 -3.66
CA LEU A 90 2.41 -17.63 -3.55
C LEU A 90 1.66 -18.06 -4.81
N ALA A 91 2.21 -17.79 -6.00
CA ALA A 91 1.61 -18.20 -7.27
C ALA A 91 1.48 -19.72 -7.41
N LYS A 92 2.39 -20.51 -6.80
CA LYS A 92 2.29 -21.98 -6.77
C LYS A 92 1.11 -22.49 -5.94
N HIS A 93 0.51 -21.63 -5.13
CA HIS A 93 -0.71 -21.88 -4.37
C HIS A 93 -1.93 -21.14 -4.95
N SER A 94 -1.87 -20.77 -6.24
CA SER A 94 -2.95 -20.07 -6.96
C SER A 94 -3.31 -18.69 -6.41
N PHE A 95 -2.45 -18.07 -5.60
CA PHE A 95 -2.66 -16.68 -5.20
C PHE A 95 -2.42 -15.74 -6.39
N PRO A 96 -3.28 -14.74 -6.67
CA PRO A 96 -3.20 -13.94 -7.90
C PRO A 96 -1.92 -13.13 -8.10
N CYS A 97 -1.24 -12.73 -7.01
CA CYS A 97 0.00 -11.94 -7.05
C CYS A 97 -0.11 -10.68 -7.95
N LYS A 98 -1.27 -10.01 -7.95
CA LYS A 98 -1.49 -8.75 -8.68
C LYS A 98 -0.66 -7.61 -8.05
N ARG A 99 -0.52 -6.53 -8.80
CA ARG A 99 0.07 -5.26 -8.34
C ARG A 99 -1.00 -4.19 -8.33
N GLU A 100 -1.03 -3.39 -7.28
CA GLU A 100 -2.06 -2.35 -7.09
C GLU A 100 -1.47 -1.12 -6.40
N MET A 101 -2.05 0.04 -6.69
CA MET A 101 -1.80 1.27 -5.95
C MET A 101 -2.99 1.56 -5.04
N VAL A 102 -2.74 1.68 -3.74
CA VAL A 102 -3.76 2.04 -2.75
C VAL A 102 -3.39 3.39 -2.15
N GLY A 103 -4.04 4.46 -2.60
CA GLY A 103 -3.62 5.82 -2.27
C GLY A 103 -2.16 6.04 -2.72
N PRO A 104 -1.23 6.40 -1.82
CA PRO A 104 0.19 6.53 -2.15
C PRO A 104 1.00 5.21 -2.05
N TYR A 105 0.36 4.09 -1.71
CA TYR A 105 1.04 2.84 -1.39
C TYR A 105 1.10 1.87 -2.58
N ALA A 106 2.31 1.49 -2.97
CA ALA A 106 2.53 0.40 -3.91
C ALA A 106 2.40 -0.96 -3.20
N LEU A 107 1.48 -1.79 -3.67
CA LEU A 107 1.30 -3.18 -3.27
C LEU A 107 1.84 -4.07 -4.41
N LYS A 108 2.97 -4.74 -4.16
CA LYS A 108 3.66 -5.54 -5.19
C LYS A 108 3.13 -6.96 -5.34
N VAL A 109 2.48 -7.47 -4.30
CA VAL A 109 1.97 -8.84 -4.23
C VAL A 109 0.63 -8.79 -3.48
N CYS A 110 -0.47 -8.75 -4.21
CA CYS A 110 -1.79 -8.68 -3.61
C CYS A 110 -2.87 -9.42 -4.39
N ASP A 111 -3.99 -9.62 -3.73
CA ASP A 111 -5.29 -9.89 -4.32
C ASP A 111 -6.17 -8.66 -4.06
N ARG A 112 -6.54 -7.95 -5.13
CA ARG A 112 -7.37 -6.75 -5.05
C ARG A 112 -8.80 -7.10 -4.65
N ASP A 113 -9.31 -8.22 -5.13
CA ASP A 113 -10.72 -8.57 -5.03
C ASP A 113 -11.02 -8.95 -3.57
N GLU A 114 -10.11 -9.70 -2.95
CA GLU A 114 -10.16 -10.08 -1.53
C GLU A 114 -9.50 -9.07 -0.57
N ARG A 115 -8.92 -7.99 -1.11
CA ARG A 115 -8.14 -6.98 -0.38
C ARG A 115 -7.06 -7.59 0.53
N VAL A 116 -6.35 -8.60 0.03
CA VAL A 116 -5.23 -9.25 0.72
C VAL A 116 -3.92 -8.77 0.12
N ALA A 117 -2.96 -8.37 0.94
CA ALA A 117 -1.63 -7.97 0.47
C ALA A 117 -0.53 -8.68 1.27
N PHE A 118 0.54 -9.07 0.58
CA PHE A 118 1.77 -9.55 1.19
C PHE A 118 2.83 -8.46 1.07
N GLU A 119 3.21 -7.88 2.21
CA GLU A 119 4.17 -6.77 2.27
C GLU A 119 5.57 -7.28 2.64
N PRO A 120 6.55 -7.20 1.72
CA PRO A 120 7.94 -7.55 2.02
C PRO A 120 8.58 -6.47 2.90
N ILE A 121 8.99 -6.84 4.11
CA ILE A 121 9.71 -5.95 5.03
C ILE A 121 11.21 -6.10 4.77
N GLU A 122 11.73 -5.23 3.90
CA GLU A 122 13.14 -5.14 3.53
C GLU A 122 14.00 -4.56 4.67
N LYS A 123 15.32 -4.74 4.59
CA LYS A 123 16.27 -4.15 5.55
C LYS A 123 16.10 -2.63 5.69
N VAL A 124 15.79 -1.94 4.59
CA VAL A 124 15.58 -0.48 4.58
C VAL A 124 14.32 -0.05 5.35
N HIS A 125 13.36 -0.95 5.55
CA HIS A 125 12.11 -0.67 6.26
C HIS A 125 12.24 -0.73 7.78
N VAL A 126 13.40 -1.14 8.30
CA VAL A 126 13.69 -1.33 9.73
C VAL A 126 14.75 -0.31 10.17
N PHE A 127 14.70 0.13 11.43
CA PHE A 127 15.80 0.94 11.99
C PHE A 127 17.08 0.10 12.11
N PRO A 128 18.25 0.62 11.70
CA PRO A 128 19.54 -0.01 12.01
C PRO A 128 19.63 -0.29 13.51
N ASP A 129 20.12 -1.47 13.87
CA ASP A 129 20.35 -1.93 15.26
C ASP A 129 19.11 -2.02 16.16
N SER A 130 17.92 -1.87 15.59
CA SER A 130 16.68 -2.21 16.28
C SER A 130 16.40 -3.70 16.15
N LYS A 131 15.81 -4.30 17.20
CA LYS A 131 15.30 -5.69 17.18
C LYS A 131 14.05 -5.81 16.29
N GLY A 132 14.15 -5.43 15.02
CA GLY A 132 13.04 -5.47 14.06
C GLY A 132 12.07 -4.29 14.12
N LYS A 133 12.41 -3.18 14.78
CA LYS A 133 11.52 -2.01 14.85
C LYS A 133 11.37 -1.38 13.46
N LEU A 134 10.13 -1.33 12.98
CA LEU A 134 9.80 -0.75 11.69
C LEU A 134 10.05 0.77 11.72
N ARG A 135 10.41 1.32 10.55
CA ARG A 135 10.44 2.77 10.36
C ARG A 135 9.01 3.30 10.35
N HIS A 136 8.85 4.52 10.84
CA HIS A 136 7.55 5.18 10.95
C HIS A 136 6.74 5.17 9.65
N PHE A 137 7.39 5.36 8.50
CA PHE A 137 6.74 5.28 7.19
C PHE A 137 6.11 3.90 6.93
N THR A 138 6.84 2.83 7.24
CA THR A 138 6.39 1.45 7.06
C THR A 138 5.23 1.14 8.01
N GLU A 139 5.36 1.50 9.30
CA GLU A 139 4.30 1.34 10.29
C GLU A 139 3.02 2.08 9.86
N THR A 140 3.18 3.31 9.38
CA THR A 140 2.07 4.14 8.89
C THR A 140 1.40 3.51 7.67
N LYS A 141 2.19 3.01 6.70
CA LYS A 141 1.66 2.28 5.54
C LYS A 141 0.78 1.10 5.97
N LEU A 142 1.28 0.24 6.85
CA LEU A 142 0.55 -0.95 7.30
C LEU A 142 -0.76 -0.57 7.98
N ARG A 143 -0.71 0.36 8.94
CA ARG A 143 -1.90 0.87 9.65
C ARG A 143 -2.92 1.51 8.71
N HIS A 144 -2.47 2.27 7.71
CA HIS A 144 -3.37 2.88 6.73
C HIS A 144 -4.05 1.85 5.84
N LEU A 145 -3.31 0.84 5.37
CA LEU A 145 -3.86 -0.24 4.57
C LEU A 145 -4.95 -0.99 5.35
N GLU A 146 -4.67 -1.36 6.60
CA GLU A 146 -5.64 -1.99 7.50
C GLU A 146 -6.88 -1.12 7.70
N ALA A 147 -6.71 0.18 7.98
CA ALA A 147 -7.81 1.13 8.12
C ALA A 147 -8.62 1.34 6.82
N MET A 148 -8.03 1.03 5.66
CA MET A 148 -8.73 0.99 4.36
C MET A 148 -9.35 -0.38 4.04
N GLY A 149 -9.31 -1.31 4.98
CA GLY A 149 -9.92 -2.64 4.89
C GLY A 149 -9.05 -3.67 4.16
N TRP A 150 -7.73 -3.47 4.10
CA TRP A 150 -6.81 -4.48 3.59
C TRP A 150 -6.32 -5.40 4.69
N LYS A 151 -6.26 -6.70 4.42
CA LYS A 151 -5.54 -7.68 5.22
C LYS A 151 -4.09 -7.72 4.76
N VAL A 152 -3.16 -7.28 5.60
CA VAL A 152 -1.74 -7.17 5.23
C VAL A 152 -0.90 -8.20 6.00
N TYR A 153 -0.24 -9.07 5.26
CA TYR A 153 0.69 -10.07 5.79
C TYR A 153 2.11 -9.64 5.52
N THR A 154 2.86 -9.33 6.57
CA THR A 154 4.26 -8.93 6.44
C THR A 154 5.17 -10.14 6.39
N VAL A 155 6.15 -10.13 5.48
CA VAL A 155 7.23 -11.13 5.46
C VAL A 155 8.55 -10.41 5.60
N ALA A 156 9.27 -10.65 6.70
CA ALA A 156 10.50 -9.93 6.97
C ALA A 156 11.72 -10.56 6.30
N PHE A 157 12.63 -9.73 5.79
CA PHE A 157 13.83 -10.19 5.08
C PHE A 157 14.70 -11.14 5.92
N HIS A 158 14.76 -10.93 7.24
CA HIS A 158 15.57 -11.73 8.14
C HIS A 158 14.93 -13.08 8.46
N GLU A 159 13.60 -13.15 8.51
CA GLU A 159 12.88 -14.44 8.64
C GLU A 159 13.03 -15.25 7.37
N TRP A 160 12.80 -14.60 6.22
CA TRP A 160 12.95 -15.22 4.91
C TRP A 160 14.38 -15.71 4.65
N GLY A 161 15.38 -14.94 5.09
CA GLY A 161 16.80 -15.28 4.95
C GLY A 161 17.25 -16.46 5.82
N ARG A 162 16.47 -16.87 6.84
CA ARG A 162 16.77 -18.06 7.66
C ARG A 162 16.29 -19.36 7.02
N LEU A 163 15.43 -19.29 6.01
CA LEU A 163 14.91 -20.44 5.26
C LEU A 163 16.00 -20.92 4.30
N ARG A 164 16.51 -22.13 4.53
CA ARG A 164 17.79 -22.58 3.96
C ARG A 164 17.66 -22.96 2.49
N ASP A 165 16.56 -23.61 2.16
CA ASP A 165 16.32 -24.16 0.84
C ASP A 165 14.93 -23.83 0.29
N TYR A 166 14.66 -24.38 -0.89
CA TYR A 166 13.39 -24.20 -1.58
C TYR A 166 12.21 -24.79 -0.78
N GLN A 167 12.41 -25.92 -0.11
CA GLN A 167 11.36 -26.64 0.60
C GLN A 167 10.95 -25.86 1.85
N ASP A 168 11.92 -25.33 2.62
CA ASP A 168 11.68 -24.45 3.77
C ASP A 168 10.81 -23.25 3.39
N LYS A 169 11.09 -22.63 2.24
CA LYS A 169 10.33 -21.49 1.72
C LYS A 169 8.92 -21.88 1.27
N ALA A 170 8.77 -23.02 0.61
CA ALA A 170 7.46 -23.54 0.22
C ALA A 170 6.59 -23.85 1.44
N ASP A 171 7.16 -24.50 2.46
CA ASP A 171 6.45 -24.84 3.70
C ASP A 171 6.11 -23.61 4.52
N PHE A 172 7.00 -22.60 4.55
CA PHE A 172 6.70 -21.30 5.14
C PHE A 172 5.48 -20.65 4.50
N VAL A 173 5.44 -20.54 3.16
CA VAL A 173 4.32 -19.91 2.45
C VAL A 173 3.04 -20.73 2.59
N ARG A 174 3.13 -22.06 2.51
CA ARG A 174 1.97 -22.94 2.72
C ARG A 174 1.36 -22.76 4.11
N ARG A 175 2.20 -22.69 5.15
CA ARG A 175 1.75 -22.44 6.52
C ARG A 175 1.12 -21.06 6.65
N LEU A 176 1.77 -20.02 6.11
CA LEU A 176 1.27 -18.65 6.10
C LEU A 176 -0.12 -18.57 5.44
N LEU A 177 -0.32 -19.22 4.29
CA LEU A 177 -1.62 -19.28 3.63
C LEU A 177 -2.65 -20.07 4.44
N ARG A 178 -2.26 -21.20 5.04
CA ARG A 178 -3.15 -22.06 5.83
C ARG A 178 -3.68 -21.35 7.07
N GLU A 179 -2.78 -20.75 7.84
CA GLU A 179 -3.09 -20.06 9.10
C GLU A 179 -4.05 -18.88 8.87
N ASN A 180 -4.07 -18.34 7.66
CA ASN A 180 -4.88 -17.19 7.28
C ASN A 180 -6.09 -17.53 6.40
N GLY A 181 -6.39 -18.82 6.20
CA GLY A 181 -7.53 -19.26 5.40
C GLY A 181 -7.44 -18.89 3.92
N LEU A 182 -6.22 -18.74 3.40
CA LEU A 182 -5.93 -18.34 2.00
C LEU A 182 -5.54 -19.54 1.11
N LEU A 183 -5.61 -20.76 1.64
CA LEU A 183 -5.41 -21.97 0.84
C LEU A 183 -6.70 -22.32 0.10
N GLY A 184 -6.58 -22.55 -1.21
CA GLY A 184 -7.68 -23.06 -2.02
C GLY A 184 -8.55 -21.98 -2.66
N PHE A 185 -7.98 -20.82 -3.02
CA PHE A 185 -8.63 -19.92 -3.98
C PHE A 185 -9.09 -20.73 -5.20
N PRO A 186 -10.40 -20.85 -5.46
CA PRO A 186 -10.86 -21.51 -6.66
C PRO A 186 -10.34 -20.70 -7.84
N VAL A 187 -9.50 -21.33 -8.65
CA VAL A 187 -9.25 -20.84 -10.01
C VAL A 187 -10.57 -21.06 -10.73
N GLU A 188 -11.47 -20.08 -10.70
CA GLU A 188 -12.58 -20.13 -11.64
C GLU A 188 -11.96 -20.20 -13.05
N PRO A 189 -12.28 -21.23 -13.85
CA PRO A 189 -11.86 -21.24 -15.23
C PRO A 189 -12.45 -19.99 -15.86
N ARG A 190 -11.58 -19.14 -16.42
CA ARG A 190 -12.03 -18.03 -17.27
C ARG A 190 -12.88 -18.67 -18.36
N HIS A 191 -14.21 -18.59 -18.23
CA HIS A 191 -15.10 -18.92 -19.32
C HIS A 191 -14.68 -18.01 -20.47
N GLY A 192 -14.10 -18.65 -21.50
CA GLY A 192 -13.87 -18.03 -22.78
C GLY A 192 -15.20 -17.46 -23.22
N GLY A 193 -15.28 -16.12 -23.20
CA GLY A 193 -16.40 -15.40 -23.78
C GLY A 193 -16.44 -15.80 -25.25
N THR A 194 -17.46 -16.56 -25.59
CA THR A 194 -17.96 -16.75 -26.95
C THR A 194 -18.07 -15.37 -27.60
N THR A 195 -17.44 -15.18 -28.74
CA THR A 195 -17.74 -14.06 -29.63
C THR A 195 -17.70 -14.58 -31.07
N VAL A 196 -18.92 -14.66 -31.64
CA VAL A 196 -19.35 -14.91 -33.02
C VAL A 196 -19.01 -16.27 -33.63
#